data_AF-A0A3S1QLX1-F1
#
_entry.id   AF-A0A3S1QLX1-F1
#
_cell.length_a   1.000
_cell.length_b   1.000
_cell.length_c   1.000
_cell.angle_alpha   90.00
_cell.angle_beta   90.00
_cell.angle_gamma   90.00
#
_symmetry.space_group_name_H-M   'P 1'
#
loop_
_entity.id
_entity.type
_entity.pdbx_description
1 polymer ?
#
loop_
_entity_poly.entity_id
_entity_poly.type
_entity_poly.pdbx_seq_one_letter_code
_entity_poly.pdbx_strand_id
1 'polypeptide(L)'
;AFGARPETLMGLSGLGDLLLTCSSAQSRNFAYGLALGQGKPLAGRPLAEGVPTAGIAARIAAERGIEAPIISAVAAILDGKITIGQAVTALMTRPLKTETDI
;
A
#
# COMPACT_ATOMS: atom_id res chain seq x y z
N ALA A 1 -6.83 -15.55 -6.56
CA ALA A 1 -7.71 -14.49 -7.10
C ALA A 1 -7.55 -14.20 -8.60
N PHE A 2 -6.33 -14.21 -9.17
CA PHE A 2 -6.08 -13.82 -10.58
C PHE A 2 -5.30 -14.84 -11.42
N GLY A 3 -5.10 -16.08 -10.93
CA GLY A 3 -4.36 -17.11 -11.66
C GLY A 3 -2.85 -16.88 -11.75
N ALA A 4 -2.28 -16.04 -10.86
CA ALA A 4 -0.85 -15.83 -10.80
C ALA A 4 -0.10 -17.10 -10.37
N ARG A 5 1.13 -17.26 -10.87
CA ARG A 5 2.05 -18.31 -10.44
C ARG A 5 2.80 -17.84 -9.18
N PRO A 6 2.74 -18.55 -8.04
CA PRO A 6 3.35 -18.11 -6.79
C PRO A 6 4.85 -17.79 -6.92
N GLU A 7 5.57 -18.51 -7.76
CA GLU A 7 7.01 -18.34 -7.96
C GLU A 7 7.36 -16.97 -8.57
N THR A 8 6.42 -16.37 -9.31
CA THR A 8 6.61 -15.03 -9.89
C THR A 8 6.58 -13.91 -8.84
N LEU A 9 6.05 -14.19 -7.64
CA LEU A 9 6.06 -13.24 -6.54
C LEU A 9 7.45 -13.12 -5.90
N MET A 10 8.18 -14.24 -5.81
CA MET A 10 9.52 -14.28 -5.20
C MET A 10 10.64 -13.81 -6.14
N GLY A 11 10.33 -13.55 -7.41
CA GLY A 11 11.28 -13.05 -8.40
C GLY A 11 11.54 -11.53 -8.32
N LEU A 12 12.40 -11.04 -9.22
CA LEU A 12 12.79 -9.62 -9.29
C LEU A 12 11.61 -8.69 -9.57
N SER A 13 10.63 -9.11 -10.36
CA SER A 13 9.44 -8.32 -10.69
C SER A 13 8.42 -8.23 -9.54
N GLY A 14 8.55 -9.06 -8.50
CA GLY A 14 7.65 -9.10 -7.35
C GLY A 14 8.33 -8.55 -6.10
N LEU A 15 8.99 -9.43 -5.35
CA LEU A 15 9.69 -9.07 -4.12
C LEU A 15 10.85 -8.09 -4.37
N GLY A 16 11.60 -8.28 -5.45
CA GLY A 16 12.74 -7.40 -5.78
C GLY A 16 12.31 -5.95 -6.00
N ASP A 17 11.31 -5.75 -6.85
CA ASP A 17 10.74 -4.43 -7.15
C ASP A 17 10.07 -3.80 -5.93
N LEU A 18 9.36 -4.60 -5.12
CA LEU A 18 8.75 -4.14 -3.86
C LEU A 18 9.82 -3.60 -2.90
N LEU A 19 10.89 -4.37 -2.65
CA LEU A 19 11.94 -3.96 -1.72
C LEU A 19 12.65 -2.70 -2.20
N LEU A 20 12.98 -2.62 -3.50
CA LEU A 20 13.64 -1.46 -4.09
C LEU A 20 12.74 -0.22 -3.98
N THR A 21 11.46 -0.36 -4.30
CA THR A 21 10.48 0.73 -4.30
C THR A 21 10.16 1.21 -2.89
N CYS A 22 10.15 0.32 -1.89
CA CYS A 22 9.78 0.63 -0.50
C CYS A 22 10.96 1.04 0.40
N SER A 23 12.21 0.95 -0.05
CA SER A 23 13.38 1.16 0.83
C SER A 23 14.23 2.39 0.50
N SER A 24 13.80 3.21 -0.47
CA SER A 24 14.66 4.23 -1.07
C SER A 24 13.92 5.53 -1.38
N ALA A 25 14.54 6.67 -1.05
CA ALA A 25 14.01 8.00 -1.39
C ALA A 25 14.07 8.34 -2.89
N GLN A 26 14.76 7.53 -3.69
CA GLN A 26 14.75 7.63 -5.15
C GLN A 26 13.41 7.14 -5.74
N SER A 27 12.68 6.27 -5.02
CA SER A 27 11.31 5.90 -5.37
C SER A 27 10.37 7.08 -5.14
N ARG A 28 9.63 7.47 -6.18
CA ARG A 28 8.59 8.51 -6.08
C ARG A 28 7.51 8.12 -5.08
N ASN A 29 7.13 6.84 -5.03
CA ASN A 29 6.13 6.34 -4.09
C ASN A 29 6.61 6.47 -2.64
N PHE A 30 7.84 6.05 -2.35
CA PHE A 30 8.40 6.16 -1.01
C PHE A 30 8.56 7.62 -0.58
N ALA A 31 9.15 8.46 -1.43
CA ALA A 31 9.34 9.87 -1.13
C ALA A 31 8.01 10.62 -0.90
N TYR A 32 6.96 10.26 -1.66
CA TYR A 32 5.62 10.80 -1.46
C TYR A 32 5.01 10.35 -0.12
N GLY A 33 5.04 9.04 0.16
CA GLY A 33 4.54 8.48 1.42
C GLY A 33 5.27 9.03 2.64
N LEU A 34 6.58 9.20 2.56
CA LEU A 34 7.39 9.81 3.62
C LEU A 34 6.98 11.27 3.87
N ALA A 35 6.78 12.06 2.81
CA ALA A 35 6.33 13.44 2.95
C ALA A 35 4.93 13.54 3.55
N LEU A 36 4.01 12.68 3.10
CA LEU A 36 2.66 12.55 3.65
C LEU A 36 2.70 12.20 5.14
N GLY A 37 3.51 11.20 5.53
CA GLY A 37 3.71 10.81 6.92
C GLY A 37 4.32 11.91 7.80
N GLN A 38 5.16 12.76 7.22
CA GLN A 38 5.76 13.92 7.90
C GLN A 38 4.84 15.15 7.93
N GLY A 39 3.63 15.08 7.37
CA GLY A 39 2.72 16.23 7.27
C GLY A 39 3.25 17.35 6.36
N LYS A 40 4.18 17.03 5.44
CA LYS A 40 4.74 18.01 4.52
C LYS A 40 3.75 18.29 3.37
N PRO A 41 3.76 19.50 2.79
CA PRO A 41 2.98 19.80 1.60
C PRO A 41 3.29 18.82 0.45
N LEU A 42 2.23 18.36 -0.22
CA LEU A 42 2.30 17.43 -1.35
C LEU A 42 2.18 18.12 -2.71
N ALA A 43 1.70 19.37 -2.72
CA ALA A 43 1.61 20.18 -3.93
C ALA A 43 2.98 20.36 -4.60
N GLY A 44 3.03 20.20 -5.92
CA GLY A 44 4.25 20.36 -6.72
C GLY A 44 5.25 19.20 -6.62
N ARG A 45 4.96 18.14 -5.86
CA ARG A 45 5.78 16.92 -5.86
C ARG A 45 5.55 16.11 -7.15
N PRO A 46 6.56 15.37 -7.64
CA PRO A 46 6.36 14.42 -8.73
C PRO A 46 5.22 13.46 -8.42
N LEU A 47 4.38 13.18 -9.42
CA LEU A 47 3.30 12.22 -9.29
C LEU A 47 3.87 10.84 -8.95
N ALA A 48 3.46 10.30 -7.80
CA ALA A 48 3.69 8.93 -7.41
C ALA A 48 2.58 8.06 -8.01
N GLU A 49 2.94 7.04 -8.78
CA GLU A 49 1.98 6.15 -9.46
C GLU A 49 1.06 5.40 -8.48
N GLY A 50 1.52 5.19 -7.25
CA GLY A 50 0.73 4.60 -6.18
C GLY A 50 -0.47 5.45 -5.76
N VAL A 51 -0.43 6.77 -5.96
CA VAL A 51 -1.52 7.68 -5.57
C VAL A 51 -2.81 7.40 -6.35
N PRO A 52 -2.84 7.42 -7.69
CA PRO A 52 -4.04 7.04 -8.44
C PRO A 52 -4.32 5.53 -8.37
N THR A 53 -3.30 4.70 -8.15
CA THR A 53 -3.45 3.22 -8.17
C THR A 53 -4.10 2.67 -6.90
N ALA A 54 -3.83 3.28 -5.73
CA ALA A 54 -4.29 2.75 -4.45
C ALA A 54 -5.82 2.56 -4.37
N GLY A 55 -6.59 3.58 -4.81
CA GLY A 55 -8.05 3.50 -4.82
C GLY A 55 -8.58 2.41 -5.77
N ILE A 56 -7.94 2.24 -6.93
CA ILE A 56 -8.29 1.19 -7.90
C ILE A 56 -8.01 -0.19 -7.31
N ALA A 57 -6.84 -0.37 -6.70
CA ALA A 57 -6.45 -1.64 -6.08
C ALA A 57 -7.37 -2.00 -4.89
N ALA A 58 -7.72 -1.02 -4.05
CA ALA A 58 -8.66 -1.22 -2.95
C ALA A 58 -10.05 -1.66 -3.44
N ARG A 59 -10.56 -1.02 -4.50
CA ARG A 59 -11.83 -1.40 -5.13
C ARG A 59 -11.78 -2.83 -5.67
N ILE A 60 -10.74 -3.18 -6.42
CA ILE A 60 -10.57 -4.52 -6.99
C ILE A 60 -10.49 -5.58 -5.88
N ALA A 61 -9.78 -5.31 -4.78
CA ALA A 61 -9.70 -6.21 -3.64
C ALA A 61 -11.07 -6.43 -3.01
N ALA A 62 -11.83 -5.36 -2.78
CA ALA A 62 -13.19 -5.43 -2.22
C ALA A 62 -14.16 -6.22 -3.12
N GLU A 63 -14.18 -5.93 -4.43
CA GLU A 63 -15.03 -6.63 -5.42
C GLU A 63 -14.77 -8.15 -5.47
N ARG A 64 -13.55 -8.58 -5.10
CA ARG A 64 -13.13 -9.98 -5.12
C ARG A 64 -13.06 -10.64 -3.75
N GLY A 65 -13.45 -9.94 -2.68
CA GLY A 65 -13.34 -10.43 -1.31
C GLY A 65 -11.90 -10.72 -0.87
N ILE A 66 -10.91 -10.02 -1.42
CA ILE A 66 -9.50 -10.17 -1.05
C ILE A 66 -9.20 -9.28 0.15
N GLU A 67 -8.70 -9.86 1.23
CA GLU A 67 -8.26 -9.11 2.40
C GLU A 67 -6.92 -8.39 2.10
N ALA A 68 -6.98 -7.07 1.88
CA ALA A 68 -5.80 -6.25 1.56
C ALA A 68 -5.70 -5.01 2.48
N PRO A 69 -5.43 -5.19 3.79
CA PRO A 69 -5.60 -4.15 4.80
C PRO A 69 -4.70 -2.93 4.57
N ILE A 70 -3.46 -3.14 4.11
CA ILE A 70 -2.52 -2.05 3.81
C ILE A 70 -3.02 -1.22 2.63
N ILE A 71 -3.51 -1.87 1.56
CA ILE A 71 -4.03 -1.19 0.37
C ILE A 71 -5.25 -0.35 0.75
N SER A 72 -6.19 -0.92 1.49
CA SER A 72 -7.40 -0.23 1.95
C SER A 72 -7.06 0.97 2.85
N ALA A 73 -6.09 0.83 3.75
CA ALA A 73 -5.65 1.92 4.62
C ALA A 73 -5.02 3.07 3.82
N VAL A 74 -4.11 2.75 2.87
CA VAL A 74 -3.47 3.76 2.01
C VAL A 74 -4.51 4.50 1.17
N ALA A 75 -5.45 3.78 0.56
CA ALA A 75 -6.53 4.40 -0.21
C ALA A 75 -7.39 5.34 0.64
N ALA A 76 -7.76 4.93 1.86
CA ALA A 76 -8.57 5.76 2.76
C ALA A 76 -7.83 7.00 3.26
N ILE A 77 -6.51 6.92 3.48
CA ILE A 77 -5.67 8.09 3.80
C ILE A 77 -5.64 9.06 2.62
N LEU A 78 -5.40 8.57 1.40
CA LEU A 78 -5.31 9.40 0.20
C LEU A 78 -6.64 10.06 -0.18
N ASP A 79 -7.76 9.37 0.09
CA ASP A 79 -9.12 9.92 -0.06
C ASP A 79 -9.51 10.91 1.04
N GLY A 80 -8.66 11.09 2.08
CA GLY A 80 -8.95 11.95 3.22
C GLY A 80 -10.05 11.41 4.16
N LYS A 81 -10.40 10.13 4.06
CA LYS A 81 -11.44 9.49 4.88
C LYS A 81 -10.95 9.19 6.30
N ILE A 82 -9.66 8.88 6.45
CA ILE A 82 -9.02 8.62 7.74
C ILE A 82 -7.67 9.32 7.83
N THR A 83 -7.26 9.62 9.06
CA THR A 83 -5.91 10.09 9.36
C THR A 83 -4.91 8.93 9.36
N ILE A 84 -3.61 9.25 9.21
CA ILE A 84 -2.52 8.27 9.32
C ILE A 84 -2.54 7.59 10.69
N GLY A 85 -2.80 8.34 11.77
CA GLY A 85 -2.89 7.79 13.12
C GLY A 85 -4.01 6.75 13.26
N GLN A 86 -5.20 7.06 12.74
CA GLN A 86 -6.32 6.11 12.73
C GLN A 86 -6.00 4.85 11.92
N ALA A 87 -5.33 5.00 10.77
CA ALA A 87 -4.91 3.87 9.95
C ALA A 87 -3.91 2.96 10.70
N VAL A 88 -2.90 3.54 11.35
CA VAL A 88 -1.92 2.79 12.14
C VAL A 88 -2.60 2.05 13.29
N THR A 89 -3.47 2.74 14.05
CA THR A 89 -4.23 2.10 15.13
C THR A 89 -5.04 0.92 14.60
N ALA A 90 -5.83 1.13 13.55
CA ALA A 90 -6.67 0.08 12.98
C ALA A 90 -5.86 -1.13 12.48
N LEU A 91 -4.69 -0.91 11.87
CA LEU A 91 -3.80 -1.98 11.40
C LEU A 91 -3.19 -2.77 12.56
N MET A 92 -2.75 -2.08 13.62
CA MET A 92 -2.08 -2.69 14.78
C MET A 92 -3.05 -3.41 15.72
N THR A 93 -4.34 -3.04 15.72
CA THR A 93 -5.37 -3.69 16.53
C THR A 93 -6.10 -4.83 15.81
N ARG A 94 -5.63 -5.26 14.63
CA ARG A 94 -6.23 -6.40 13.93
C ARG A 94 -6.08 -7.69 14.76
N PRO A 95 -7.04 -8.62 14.65
CA PRO A 95 -6.92 -9.94 15.27
C PRO A 95 -5.63 -10.64 14.84
N LEU A 96 -4.98 -11.32 15.77
CA LEU A 96 -3.82 -12.16 15.48
C LEU A 96 -4.24 -13.30 14.53
N LYS A 97 -3.44 -13.54 13.50
CA LYS A 97 -3.52 -14.67 12.57
C LYS A 97 -2.15 -15.33 12.47
N THR A 98 -2.10 -16.63 12.20
CA THR A 98 -0.83 -17.31 11.90
C THR A 98 -0.40 -16.93 10.49
N GLU A 99 0.91 -16.80 10.25
CA GLU A 99 1.43 -16.48 8.91
C GLU A 99 1.13 -17.56 7.86
N THR A 100 0.93 -18.80 8.32
CA THR A 100 0.63 -19.96 7.48
C THR A 100 -0.86 -20.22 7.26
N ASP A 101 -1.74 -19.45 7.90
CA ASP A 101 -3.18 -19.58 7.68
C ASP A 101 -3.52 -18.95 6.31
N ILE A 102 -3.66 -19.80 5.29
CA ILE A 102 -4.12 -19.44 3.93
C ILE A 102 -5.62 -19.68 3.79
#